data_AF-A0A4U5U5D4-F1
#
_entry.id   AF-A0A4U5U5D4-F1
#
_cell.length_a   1.000
_cell.length_b   1.000
_cell.length_c   1.000
_cell.angle_alpha   90.00
_cell.angle_beta   90.00
_cell.angle_gamma   90.00
#
_symmetry.space_group_name_H-M   'P 1'
#
loop_
_entity.id
_entity.type
_entity.pdbx_description
1 polymer ?
#
loop_
_entity_poly.entity_id
_entity_poly.type
_entity_poly.pdbx_seq_one_letter_code
_entity_poly.pdbx_strand_id
1 'polypeptide(L)'
;MDLFGDLRESGLFNGSHEHQGLLRFSFSNLLQQDLDECMDLWNKHRIRPSRLASCPGGIPNELYRLPLRFGSRDCGIAVEDRELDVFPEARQVTDICGDPDMEEYLQQAVEQNGLQQPQDWKTPSELYITLKEIAGL
;
A
#
# COMPACT_ATOMS: atom_id res chain seq x y z
N MET A 1 14.76 7.55 9.84
CA MET A 1 14.15 8.86 9.52
C MET A 1 12.65 8.65 9.63
N ASP A 2 11.95 9.43 10.45
CA ASP A 2 10.50 9.29 10.68
C ASP A 2 9.77 10.37 9.88
N LEU A 3 9.59 10.14 8.58
CA LEU A 3 9.09 11.14 7.65
C LEU A 3 7.74 11.74 8.07
N PHE A 4 6.80 10.90 8.50
CA PHE A 4 5.47 11.34 8.92
C PHE A 4 5.51 12.02 10.29
N GLY A 5 6.39 11.57 11.19
CA GLY A 5 6.71 12.28 12.43
C GLY A 5 7.23 13.69 12.15
N ASP A 6 8.19 13.82 11.25
CA ASP A 6 8.81 15.11 10.86
C ASP A 6 7.78 16.07 10.23
N LEU A 7 6.86 15.57 9.38
CA LEU A 7 5.75 16.36 8.81
C LEU A 7 4.81 16.91 9.89
N ARG A 8 4.53 16.14 10.93
CA ARG A 8 3.69 16.57 12.05
C ARG A 8 4.43 17.57 12.95
N GLU A 9 5.69 17.29 13.28
CA GLU A 9 6.51 18.13 14.17
C GLU A 9 6.83 19.50 13.55
N SER A 10 6.98 19.56 12.23
CA SER A 10 7.14 20.81 11.48
C SER A 10 5.85 21.62 11.29
N GLY A 11 4.70 21.09 11.74
CA GLY A 11 3.40 21.74 11.57
C GLY A 11 2.83 21.67 10.15
N LEU A 12 3.45 20.89 9.25
CA LEU A 12 2.97 20.69 7.88
C LEU A 12 1.77 19.73 7.81
N PHE A 13 1.56 18.93 8.85
CA PHE A 13 0.43 18.02 8.98
C PHE A 13 -0.30 18.22 10.30
N ASN A 14 -1.62 18.44 10.24
CA ASN A 14 -2.47 18.69 11.41
C ASN A 14 -3.44 17.54 11.73
N GLY A 15 -3.52 16.51 10.88
CA GLY A 15 -4.42 15.37 11.07
C GLY A 15 -5.87 15.60 10.66
N SER A 16 -6.20 16.72 10.01
CA SER A 16 -7.55 16.96 9.46
C SER A 16 -7.90 15.95 8.36
N HIS A 17 -9.19 15.88 8.01
CA HIS A 17 -9.66 15.00 6.95
C HIS A 17 -8.96 15.30 5.61
N GLU A 18 -8.80 16.59 5.29
CA GLU A 18 -8.17 17.09 4.08
C GLU A 18 -6.68 16.72 4.04
N HIS A 19 -5.97 16.89 5.16
CA HIS A 19 -4.57 16.51 5.24
C HIS A 19 -4.37 15.00 5.16
N GLN A 20 -5.26 14.21 5.75
CA GLN A 20 -5.23 12.75 5.63
C GLN A 20 -5.46 12.31 4.18
N GLY A 21 -6.44 12.90 3.49
CA GLY A 21 -6.72 12.64 2.09
C GLY A 21 -5.54 12.99 1.18
N LEU A 22 -4.99 14.20 1.31
CA LEU A 22 -3.77 14.65 0.61
C LEU A 22 -2.59 13.70 0.81
N LEU A 23 -2.38 13.24 2.04
CA LEU A 23 -1.30 12.33 2.37
C LEU A 23 -1.52 10.96 1.74
N ARG A 24 -2.73 10.41 1.79
CA ARG A 24 -3.03 9.15 1.08
C ARG A 24 -2.86 9.32 -0.43
N PHE A 25 -3.39 10.39 -1.00
CA PHE A 25 -3.24 10.69 -2.44
C PHE A 25 -1.78 10.74 -2.88
N SER A 26 -0.93 11.40 -2.10
CA SER A 26 0.47 11.59 -2.46
C SER A 26 1.31 10.32 -2.26
N PHE A 27 0.97 9.44 -1.30
CA PHE A 27 1.82 8.32 -0.91
C PHE A 27 1.29 6.94 -1.32
N SER A 28 -0.01 6.75 -1.54
CA SER A 28 -0.61 5.43 -1.74
C SER A 28 -0.03 4.66 -2.93
N ASN A 29 0.26 5.33 -4.05
CA ASN A 29 0.83 4.66 -5.22
C ASN A 29 2.22 4.07 -4.93
N LEU A 30 3.09 4.85 -4.27
CA LEU A 30 4.43 4.40 -3.90
C LEU A 30 4.36 3.26 -2.88
N LEU A 31 3.51 3.40 -1.85
CA LEU A 31 3.31 2.35 -0.85
C LEU A 31 2.80 1.05 -1.48
N GLN A 32 1.86 1.14 -2.42
CA GLN A 32 1.36 -0.03 -3.13
C GLN A 32 2.45 -0.70 -3.97
N GLN A 33 3.28 0.10 -4.67
CA GLN A 33 4.41 -0.42 -5.43
C GLN A 33 5.41 -1.16 -4.53
N ASP A 34 5.76 -0.60 -3.37
CA ASP A 34 6.67 -1.22 -2.41
C ASP A 34 6.09 -2.53 -1.84
N LEU A 35 4.78 -2.55 -1.56
CA LEU A 35 4.08 -3.74 -1.09
C LEU A 35 4.04 -4.84 -2.17
N ASP A 36 3.80 -4.46 -3.41
CA ASP A 36 3.78 -5.37 -4.54
C ASP A 36 5.16 -5.97 -4.80
N GLU A 37 6.23 -5.16 -4.71
CA GLU A 37 7.62 -5.64 -4.80
C GLU A 37 7.94 -6.60 -3.65
N CYS A 38 7.59 -6.25 -2.40
CA CYS A 38 7.80 -7.13 -1.25
C CYS A 38 7.07 -8.46 -1.41
N MET A 39 5.80 -8.42 -1.85
CA MET A 39 5.01 -9.61 -2.15
C MET A 39 5.69 -10.46 -3.22
N ASP A 40 6.16 -9.85 -4.32
CA ASP A 40 6.79 -10.56 -5.42
C ASP A 40 8.09 -11.25 -5.00
N LEU A 41 8.98 -10.50 -4.35
CA LEU A 41 10.25 -11.01 -3.83
C LEU A 41 10.02 -12.13 -2.81
N TRP A 42 9.10 -11.91 -1.88
CA TRP A 42 8.74 -12.91 -0.88
C TRP A 42 8.17 -14.17 -1.52
N ASN A 43 7.29 -14.05 -2.51
CA ASN A 43 6.66 -15.22 -3.10
C ASN A 43 7.58 -16.00 -4.06
N LYS A 44 8.61 -15.35 -4.63
CA LYS A 44 9.55 -15.97 -5.57
C LYS A 44 10.87 -16.43 -4.96
N HIS A 45 11.25 -15.94 -3.78
CA HIS A 45 12.54 -16.34 -3.19
C HIS A 45 12.57 -17.85 -2.90
N ARG A 46 13.78 -18.42 -2.90
CA ARG A 46 13.98 -19.84 -2.62
C ARG A 46 14.44 -20.04 -1.19
N ILE A 47 13.61 -20.68 -0.39
CA ILE A 47 13.92 -21.13 0.96
C ILE A 47 14.85 -22.34 0.87
N ARG A 48 16.02 -22.23 1.52
CA ARG A 48 16.98 -23.33 1.59
C ARG A 48 16.47 -24.41 2.55
N PRO A 49 16.49 -25.70 2.16
CA PRO A 49 16.15 -26.79 3.07
C PRO A 49 17.12 -26.85 4.26
N SER A 50 16.59 -27.08 5.46
CA SER A 50 17.38 -27.29 6.67
C SER A 50 16.79 -28.43 7.50
N ARG A 51 17.65 -29.30 8.03
CA ARG A 51 17.25 -30.44 8.87
C ARG A 51 16.57 -30.05 10.18
N LEU A 52 16.82 -28.83 10.66
CA LEU A 52 16.28 -28.32 11.92
C LEU A 52 15.12 -27.33 11.70
N ALA A 53 14.82 -26.97 10.45
CA ALA A 53 13.75 -26.03 10.17
C ALA A 53 12.40 -26.76 10.17
N SER A 54 11.40 -26.15 10.80
CA SER A 54 10.01 -26.62 10.77
C SER A 54 9.32 -26.36 9.43
N CYS A 55 9.92 -25.55 8.56
CA CYS A 55 9.34 -25.12 7.29
C CYS A 55 10.05 -25.81 6.12
N PRO A 56 9.31 -26.33 5.11
CA PRO A 56 9.92 -26.98 3.95
C PRO A 56 10.74 -26.00 3.12
N GLY A 57 11.83 -26.48 2.52
CA GLY A 57 12.54 -25.73 1.50
C GLY A 57 11.75 -25.69 0.19
N GLY A 58 11.92 -24.64 -0.60
CA GLY A 58 11.14 -24.44 -1.82
C GLY A 58 10.89 -22.96 -2.10
N ILE A 59 10.00 -22.68 -3.06
CA ILE A 59 9.55 -21.32 -3.37
C ILE A 59 8.17 -21.15 -2.71
N PRO A 60 7.93 -20.12 -1.87
CA PRO A 60 6.67 -19.97 -1.13
C PRO A 60 5.42 -20.08 -2.00
N ASN A 61 5.42 -19.46 -3.19
CA ASN A 61 4.27 -19.54 -4.08
C ASN A 61 4.02 -20.97 -4.61
N GLU A 62 5.08 -21.75 -4.84
CA GLU A 62 4.96 -23.17 -5.21
C GLU A 62 4.51 -24.04 -4.04
N LEU A 63 5.04 -23.78 -2.84
CA LEU A 63 4.65 -24.48 -1.61
C LEU A 63 3.16 -24.26 -1.32
N TYR A 64 2.66 -23.05 -1.52
CA TYR A 64 1.26 -22.69 -1.33
C TYR A 64 0.35 -23.27 -2.41
N ARG A 65 0.69 -23.11 -3.69
CA ARG A 65 -0.20 -23.53 -4.80
C ARG A 65 -0.14 -25.03 -5.10
N LEU A 66 0.99 -25.69 -4.82
CA LEU A 66 1.24 -27.09 -5.21
C LEU A 66 1.81 -27.92 -4.03
N PRO A 67 1.17 -27.92 -2.85
CA PRO A 67 1.72 -28.54 -1.64
C PRO A 67 2.01 -30.03 -1.81
N LEU A 68 1.21 -30.74 -2.63
CA LEU A 68 1.38 -32.16 -2.92
C LEU A 68 2.73 -32.49 -3.57
N ARG A 69 3.33 -31.57 -4.35
CA ARG A 69 4.65 -31.78 -4.97
C ARG A 69 5.79 -31.81 -3.94
N PHE A 70 5.53 -31.30 -2.74
CA PHE A 70 6.48 -31.22 -1.63
C PHE A 70 6.11 -32.18 -0.49
N GLY A 71 5.30 -33.20 -0.76
CA GLY A 71 4.85 -34.18 0.25
C GLY A 71 3.99 -33.57 1.35
N SER A 72 3.42 -32.39 1.09
CA SER A 72 2.56 -31.63 2.01
C SER A 72 1.11 -31.65 1.50
N ARG A 73 0.20 -31.02 2.25
CA ARG A 73 -1.23 -30.90 1.89
C ARG A 73 -1.67 -29.44 1.94
N ASP A 74 -2.77 -29.15 1.26
CA ASP A 74 -3.44 -27.87 1.39
C ASP A 74 -4.07 -27.75 2.78
N CYS A 75 -3.76 -26.67 3.48
CA CYS A 75 -4.30 -26.30 4.79
C CYS A 75 -5.01 -24.94 4.74
N GLY A 76 -5.24 -24.39 3.54
CA GLY A 76 -5.96 -23.14 3.33
C GLY A 76 -7.41 -23.26 3.80
N ILE A 77 -7.92 -22.15 4.33
CA ILE A 77 -9.33 -21.99 4.66
C ILE A 77 -9.92 -21.15 3.53
N ALA A 78 -10.93 -21.70 2.85
CA ALA A 78 -11.68 -20.93 1.87
C ALA A 78 -12.47 -19.85 2.60
N VAL A 79 -12.32 -18.60 2.17
CA VAL A 79 -13.09 -17.46 2.66
C VAL A 79 -14.11 -17.13 1.58
N GLU A 80 -15.40 -17.18 1.92
CA GLU A 80 -16.47 -16.75 1.04
C GLU A 80 -16.66 -15.22 1.12
N ASP A 81 -17.06 -14.59 0.01
CA ASP A 81 -17.28 -13.13 -0.03
C ASP A 81 -18.26 -12.64 1.04
N ARG A 82 -19.23 -13.48 1.42
CA ARG A 82 -20.19 -13.18 2.50
C ARG A 82 -19.56 -13.09 3.89
N GLU A 83 -18.45 -13.78 4.12
CA GLU A 83 -17.72 -13.69 5.41
C GLU A 83 -17.04 -12.33 5.55
N LEU A 84 -16.79 -11.65 4.42
CA LEU A 84 -16.31 -10.28 4.39
C LEU A 84 -17.43 -9.24 4.65
N ASP A 85 -18.72 -9.62 4.65
CA ASP A 85 -19.83 -8.70 5.00
C ASP A 85 -19.69 -8.09 6.39
N VAL A 86 -19.03 -8.81 7.31
CA VAL A 86 -18.77 -8.35 8.68
C VAL A 86 -17.77 -7.18 8.72
N PHE A 87 -17.00 -7.00 7.65
CA PHE A 87 -16.00 -5.95 7.48
C PHE A 87 -16.40 -5.05 6.30
N PRO A 88 -17.40 -4.16 6.46
CA PRO A 88 -17.86 -3.30 5.38
C PRO A 88 -16.76 -2.43 4.78
N GLU A 89 -15.75 -2.06 5.57
CA GLU A 89 -14.57 -1.32 5.14
C GLU A 89 -13.64 -2.17 4.25
N ALA A 90 -13.62 -3.50 4.43
CA ALA A 90 -12.79 -4.40 3.63
C ALA A 90 -13.34 -4.61 2.20
N ARG A 91 -14.62 -4.29 1.98
CA ARG A 91 -15.26 -4.32 0.66
C ARG A 91 -15.09 -3.03 -0.12
N GLN A 92 -14.83 -1.94 0.58
CA GLN A 92 -14.60 -0.67 -0.07
C GLN A 92 -13.19 -0.76 -0.66
N VAL A 93 -13.11 -0.76 -1.99
CA VAL A 93 -11.96 -0.13 -2.65
C VAL A 93 -12.03 1.30 -2.15
N THR A 94 -11.31 1.59 -1.05
CA THR A 94 -11.19 2.96 -0.59
C THR A 94 -10.51 3.66 -1.74
N ASP A 95 -11.22 4.62 -2.33
CA ASP A 95 -10.62 5.61 -3.21
C ASP A 95 -9.28 6.04 -2.59
N ILE A 96 -8.29 6.30 -3.44
CA ILE A 96 -6.91 6.53 -3.00
C ILE A 96 -6.86 7.61 -1.90
N CYS A 97 -7.75 8.60 -1.99
CA CYS A 97 -7.91 9.67 -1.00
C CYS A 97 -8.87 9.34 0.17
N GLY A 98 -9.75 8.35 0.02
CA GLY A 98 -10.85 8.03 0.92
C GLY A 98 -12.09 8.92 0.75
N ASP A 99 -12.00 9.90 -0.15
CA ASP A 99 -13.04 10.85 -0.53
C ASP A 99 -12.96 11.06 -2.06
N PRO A 100 -13.98 10.66 -2.83
CA PRO A 100 -13.96 10.77 -4.29
C PRO A 100 -13.92 12.21 -4.81
N ASP A 101 -14.61 13.14 -4.14
CA ASP A 101 -14.67 14.55 -4.57
C ASP A 101 -13.28 15.19 -4.37
N MET A 102 -12.63 14.86 -3.26
CA MET A 102 -11.27 15.31 -2.99
C MET A 102 -10.27 14.69 -3.98
N GLU A 103 -10.42 13.40 -4.29
CA GLU A 103 -9.56 12.74 -5.26
C GLU A 103 -9.66 13.37 -6.65
N GLU A 104 -10.88 13.65 -7.14
CA GLU A 104 -11.09 14.31 -8.43
C GLU A 104 -10.44 15.69 -8.45
N TYR A 105 -10.61 16.48 -7.39
CA TYR A 105 -9.97 17.79 -7.26
C TYR A 105 -8.43 17.69 -7.32
N LEU A 106 -7.83 16.75 -6.58
CA LEU A 106 -6.39 16.58 -6.53
C LEU A 106 -5.82 16.07 -7.87
N GLN A 107 -6.53 15.17 -8.56
CA GLN A 107 -6.18 14.74 -9.92
C GLN A 107 -6.16 15.93 -10.89
N GLN A 108 -7.21 16.76 -10.87
CA GLN A 108 -7.25 17.98 -11.70
C GLN A 108 -6.11 18.95 -11.34
N ALA A 109 -5.81 19.14 -10.05
CA ALA A 109 -4.71 20.00 -9.62
C ALA A 109 -3.35 19.49 -10.11
N VAL A 110 -3.11 18.18 -10.09
CA VAL A 110 -1.90 17.55 -10.65
C VAL A 110 -1.79 17.82 -12.15
N GLU A 111 -2.86 17.60 -12.91
CA GLU A 111 -2.87 17.79 -14.36
C GLU A 111 -2.64 19.25 -14.76
N GLN A 112 -3.35 20.19 -14.13
CA GLN A 112 -3.28 21.62 -14.45
C GLN A 112 -1.90 22.22 -14.15
N ASN A 113 -1.22 21.71 -13.13
CA ASN A 113 0.11 22.19 -12.72
C ASN A 113 1.25 21.36 -13.33
N GLY A 114 0.94 20.36 -14.18
CA GLY A 114 1.94 19.50 -14.81
C GLY A 114 2.76 18.65 -13.82
N LEU A 115 2.19 18.37 -12.64
CA LEU A 115 2.84 17.57 -11.61
C LEU A 115 2.90 16.11 -12.02
N GLN A 116 3.88 15.37 -11.50
CA GLN A 116 4.05 13.95 -11.76
C GLN A 116 3.71 13.16 -10.50
N GLN A 117 3.13 11.98 -10.70
CA GLN A 117 2.95 11.02 -9.60
C GLN A 117 4.34 10.58 -9.09
N PRO A 118 4.50 10.41 -7.76
CA PRO A 118 5.79 10.10 -7.17
C PRO A 118 6.30 8.71 -7.60
N GLN A 119 7.60 8.61 -7.87
CA GLN A 119 8.27 7.34 -8.23
C GLN A 119 9.42 6.97 -7.29
N ASP A 120 9.80 7.88 -6.39
CA ASP A 120 10.89 7.70 -5.44
C ASP A 120 10.46 8.18 -4.05
N TRP A 121 11.06 7.68 -2.97
CA TRP A 121 10.66 7.94 -1.58
C TRP A 121 10.67 9.41 -1.15
N LYS A 122 11.37 10.30 -1.87
CA LYS A 122 11.39 11.75 -1.60
C LYS A 122 10.26 12.52 -2.26
N THR A 123 9.89 12.09 -3.47
CA THR A 123 8.93 12.81 -4.34
C THR A 123 7.50 12.93 -3.77
N PRO A 124 6.98 12.01 -2.93
CA PRO A 124 5.66 12.14 -2.32
C PRO A 124 5.54 13.32 -1.36
N SER A 125 6.60 13.62 -0.62
CA SER A 125 6.61 14.74 0.32
C SER A 125 6.53 16.08 -0.41
N GLU A 126 7.23 16.20 -1.54
CA GLU A 126 7.18 17.37 -2.41
C GLU A 126 5.77 17.54 -2.98
N LEU A 127 5.18 16.45 -3.52
CA LEU A 127 3.81 16.47 -4.03
C LEU A 127 2.79 16.86 -2.96
N TYR A 128 2.90 16.30 -1.75
CA TYR A 128 2.04 16.65 -0.63
C TYR A 128 2.11 18.14 -0.28
N ILE A 129 3.33 18.70 -0.16
CA ILE A 129 3.52 20.12 0.18
C ILE A 129 2.95 21.01 -0.93
N THR A 130 3.22 20.70 -2.20
CA THR A 130 2.72 21.49 -3.34
C THR A 130 1.19 21.44 -3.43
N LEU A 131 0.57 20.27 -3.30
CA LEU A 131 -0.90 20.16 -3.35
C LEU A 131 -1.56 20.83 -2.14
N LYS A 132 -0.93 20.76 -0.96
CA LYS A 132 -1.38 21.51 0.23
C LYS A 132 -1.41 23.01 -0.03
N GLU A 133 -0.36 23.56 -0.63
CA GLU A 133 -0.28 24.98 -1.00
C GLU A 133 -1.35 25.37 -2.04
N ILE A 134 -1.57 24.54 -3.05
CA ILE A 134 -2.60 24.76 -4.09
C ILE A 134 -4.02 24.74 -3.48
N ALA A 135 -4.26 23.84 -2.54
CA ALA A 135 -5.54 23.73 -1.82
C ALA A 135 -5.77 24.86 -0.79
N GLY A 136 -4.74 25.66 -0.47
CA GLY A 136 -4.81 26.71 0.53
C GLY A 136 -4.92 26.19 1.96
N LEU A 137 -4.36 25.00 2.22
CA LEU A 137 -4.33 24.32 3.52
C LEU A 137 -3.00 24.53 4.25
#